data_AF-A0A960NZG1-F1
#
_entry.id   AF-A0A960NZG1-F1
#
_cell.length_a   1.000
_cell.length_b   1.000
_cell.length_c   1.000
_cell.angle_alpha   90.00
_cell.angle_beta   90.00
_cell.angle_gamma   90.00
#
_symmetry.space_group_name_H-M   'P 1'
#
loop_
_entity.id
_entity.type
_entity.pdbx_description
1 polymer ?
#
loop_
_entity_poly.entity_id
_entity_poly.type
_entity_poly.pdbx_seq_one_letter_code
_entity_poly.pdbx_strand_id
1 'polypeptide(L)'
;LVHKFPSLLEYKSLTFEEMPPVTTYLIEDPDPAGPFGAKEVGQGPLLPIPPACANAIWDAVGVRVDQVPIHPHHVLKALDSKAKGKEARFGPTSFPEVDFGFTLEVPTPWEGGDGQASNEAEFRLAMGRASKAGTMQEREAALKAKGVGSLTTRLEGTKGD
;
A
#
# COMPACT_ATOMS: atom_id res chain seq x y z
N LEU A 1 9.94 -5.59 -14.94
CA LEU A 1 10.11 -4.30 -15.66
C LEU A 1 9.06 -4.29 -16.75
N VAL A 2 8.08 -3.37 -16.69
CA VAL A 2 6.87 -3.48 -17.53
C VAL A 2 7.17 -3.12 -19.00
N HIS A 3 8.22 -2.33 -19.27
CA HIS A 3 8.66 -1.92 -20.61
C HIS A 3 10.19 -1.77 -20.64
N LYS A 4 10.84 -2.12 -21.77
CA LYS A 4 12.31 -2.07 -21.92
C LYS A 4 12.82 -0.69 -22.36
N PHE A 5 11.98 0.09 -23.04
CA PHE A 5 12.29 1.44 -23.54
C PHE A 5 11.03 2.32 -23.48
N PRO A 6 11.16 3.64 -23.27
CA PRO A 6 10.01 4.54 -23.12
C PRO A 6 9.36 4.84 -24.47
N SER A 7 8.54 3.90 -24.96
CA SER A 7 7.78 4.02 -26.21
C SER A 7 6.32 3.65 -26.01
N LEU A 8 5.42 4.35 -26.70
CA LEU A 8 3.98 4.03 -26.75
C LEU A 8 3.70 2.67 -27.42
N LEU A 9 4.67 2.11 -28.13
CA LEU A 9 4.56 0.75 -28.66
C LEU A 9 4.64 -0.31 -27.55
N GLU A 10 5.49 -0.08 -26.54
CA GLU A 10 5.73 -0.99 -25.42
C GLU A 10 4.82 -0.70 -24.22
N TYR A 11 4.51 0.57 -23.96
CA TYR A 11 3.54 0.98 -22.97
C TYR A 11 2.14 0.85 -23.56
N LYS A 12 1.48 -0.29 -23.29
CA LYS A 12 0.14 -0.56 -23.78
C LYS A 12 -0.88 0.32 -23.08
N SER A 13 -1.18 1.47 -23.69
CA SER A 13 -2.36 2.26 -23.36
C SER A 13 -3.60 1.62 -23.94
N LEU A 14 -4.70 1.70 -23.19
CA LEU A 14 -6.00 1.20 -23.64
C LEU A 14 -6.43 1.91 -24.93
N THR A 15 -6.86 1.15 -25.92
CA THR A 15 -7.42 1.65 -27.18
C THR A 15 -8.95 1.76 -27.10
N PHE A 16 -9.57 2.40 -28.10
CA PHE A 16 -11.03 2.55 -28.15
C PHE A 16 -11.78 1.23 -28.29
N GLU A 17 -11.18 0.20 -28.92
CA GLU A 17 -11.78 -1.14 -29.05
C GLU A 17 -11.74 -1.93 -27.74
N GLU A 18 -10.78 -1.64 -26.85
CA GLU A 18 -10.62 -2.34 -25.57
C GLU A 18 -11.45 -1.71 -24.46
N MET A 19 -12.00 -0.51 -24.68
CA MET A 19 -12.76 0.21 -23.67
C MET A 19 -14.14 -0.45 -23.45
N PRO A 20 -14.43 -0.96 -22.24
CA PRO A 20 -15.74 -1.52 -21.96
C PRO A 20 -16.81 -0.40 -21.88
N PRO A 21 -18.10 -0.72 -22.11
CA PRO A 21 -19.18 0.21 -21.83
C PRO A 21 -19.16 0.66 -20.36
N VAL A 22 -19.16 1.98 -20.13
CA VAL A 22 -19.15 2.56 -18.78
C VAL A 22 -20.51 3.16 -18.48
N THR A 23 -21.09 2.75 -17.35
CA THR A 23 -22.29 3.40 -16.79
C THR A 23 -21.89 4.15 -15.54
N THR A 24 -22.22 5.43 -15.48
CA THR A 24 -21.86 6.31 -14.35
C THR A 24 -23.10 6.69 -13.56
N TYR A 25 -23.01 6.61 -12.24
CA TYR A 25 -24.05 7.07 -11.32
C TYR A 25 -23.48 8.22 -10.49
N LEU A 26 -24.18 9.36 -10.51
CA LEU A 26 -23.82 10.52 -9.68
C LEU A 26 -24.54 10.36 -8.34
N ILE A 27 -23.75 10.25 -7.26
CA ILE A 27 -24.26 10.20 -5.90
C ILE A 27 -23.96 11.54 -5.25
N GLU A 28 -25.01 12.23 -4.83
CA GLU A 28 -24.91 13.57 -4.24
C GLU A 28 -24.99 13.47 -2.72
N ASP A 29 -23.91 13.86 -2.04
CA ASP A 29 -23.84 14.00 -0.59
C ASP A 29 -23.11 15.31 -0.27
N PRO A 30 -23.83 16.43 -0.02
CA PRO A 30 -23.23 17.76 0.06
C PRO A 30 -22.20 17.91 1.19
N ASP A 31 -21.00 18.41 0.86
CA ASP A 31 -19.98 18.79 1.86
C ASP A 31 -20.26 20.20 2.40
N PRO A 32 -20.47 20.41 3.71
CA PRO A 32 -20.66 21.75 4.27
C PRO A 32 -19.46 22.69 4.05
N ALA A 33 -18.25 22.15 3.87
CA ALA A 33 -17.04 22.94 3.60
C ALA A 33 -16.80 23.18 2.09
N GLY A 34 -17.49 22.44 1.22
CA GLY A 34 -17.32 22.50 -0.23
C GLY A 34 -18.11 23.65 -0.85
N PRO A 35 -17.59 24.31 -1.92
CA PRO A 35 -18.36 25.31 -2.65
C PRO A 35 -19.61 24.64 -3.25
N PHE A 36 -20.78 25.17 -2.93
CA PHE A 36 -22.07 24.59 -3.34
C PHE A 36 -22.27 23.13 -2.90
N GLY A 37 -21.58 22.65 -1.86
CA GLY A 37 -21.65 21.25 -1.42
C GLY A 37 -20.77 20.27 -2.20
N ALA A 38 -19.91 20.77 -3.11
CA ALA A 38 -19.12 19.91 -3.98
C ALA A 38 -18.02 19.11 -3.25
N LYS A 39 -17.78 17.89 -3.72
CA LYS A 39 -16.66 17.00 -3.34
C LYS A 39 -15.81 16.66 -4.56
N GLU A 40 -14.60 16.17 -4.31
CA GLU A 40 -13.68 15.70 -5.35
C GLU A 40 -14.14 14.37 -5.98
N VAL A 41 -13.84 14.15 -7.26
CA VAL A 41 -14.25 12.96 -8.03
C VAL A 41 -13.21 12.52 -9.07
N GLY A 42 -11.98 13.02 -9.00
CA GLY A 42 -10.94 12.71 -9.97
C GLY A 42 -10.20 11.40 -9.67
N GLN A 43 -9.81 11.20 -8.41
CA GLN A 43 -9.07 10.04 -7.93
C GLN A 43 -9.99 8.97 -7.37
N GLY A 44 -11.07 9.36 -6.69
CA GLY A 44 -12.01 8.44 -6.05
C GLY A 44 -12.50 7.30 -6.97
N PRO A 45 -12.99 7.60 -8.19
CA PRO A 45 -13.44 6.58 -9.13
C PRO A 45 -12.32 5.73 -9.77
N LEU A 46 -11.06 6.18 -9.72
CA LEU A 46 -9.92 5.46 -10.30
C LEU A 46 -9.47 4.29 -9.41
N LEU A 47 -9.47 4.50 -8.10
CA LEU A 47 -9.00 3.54 -7.10
C LEU A 47 -9.74 2.18 -7.10
N PRO A 48 -11.08 2.09 -7.27
CA PRO A 48 -11.79 0.81 -7.23
C PRO A 48 -11.64 -0.01 -8.52
N ILE A 49 -11.11 0.55 -9.61
CA ILE A 49 -11.04 -0.17 -10.91
C ILE A 49 -10.13 -1.41 -10.84
N PRO A 50 -8.86 -1.33 -10.38
CA PRO A 50 -8.00 -2.50 -10.29
C PRO A 50 -8.56 -3.66 -9.43
N PRO A 51 -9.07 -3.44 -8.20
CA PRO A 51 -9.64 -4.53 -7.41
C PRO A 51 -10.96 -5.06 -8.00
N ALA A 52 -11.78 -4.22 -8.65
CA ALA A 52 -12.98 -4.69 -9.34
C ALA A 52 -12.64 -5.65 -10.48
N CYS A 53 -11.65 -5.31 -11.32
CA CYS A 53 -11.16 -6.19 -12.38
C CYS A 53 -10.60 -7.51 -11.83
N ALA A 54 -9.81 -7.46 -10.75
CA ALA A 54 -9.27 -8.66 -10.11
C ALA A 54 -10.37 -9.58 -9.56
N ASN A 55 -11.44 -8.99 -8.99
CA ASN A 55 -12.60 -9.74 -8.53
C ASN A 55 -13.43 -10.33 -9.67
N ALA A 56 -13.58 -9.62 -10.79
CA ALA A 56 -14.25 -10.14 -11.98
C ALA A 56 -13.51 -11.35 -12.57
N ILE A 57 -12.18 -11.34 -12.57
CA ILE A 57 -11.38 -12.51 -12.98
C ILE A 57 -11.60 -13.69 -12.03
N TRP A 58 -11.61 -13.44 -10.72
CA TRP A 58 -11.92 -14.48 -9.74
C TRP A 58 -13.31 -15.08 -9.96
N ASP A 59 -14.32 -14.25 -10.17
CA ASP A 59 -15.68 -14.70 -10.43
C ASP A 59 -15.79 -15.53 -11.72
N ALA A 60 -15.15 -15.07 -12.80
CA ALA A 60 -15.22 -15.71 -14.11
C ALA A 60 -14.54 -17.09 -14.18
N VAL A 61 -13.39 -17.27 -13.51
CA VAL A 61 -12.57 -18.50 -13.67
C VAL A 61 -12.15 -19.16 -12.35
N GLY A 62 -12.43 -18.54 -11.21
CA GLY A 62 -12.11 -19.04 -9.87
C GLY A 62 -10.62 -19.16 -9.61
N VAL A 63 -9.82 -18.18 -10.04
CA VAL A 63 -8.39 -18.07 -9.74
C VAL A 63 -8.02 -16.67 -9.24
N ARG A 64 -7.12 -16.56 -8.27
CA ARG A 64 -6.66 -15.26 -7.72
C ARG A 64 -5.30 -14.87 -8.31
N VAL A 65 -5.16 -13.58 -8.64
CA VAL A 65 -3.88 -12.99 -9.04
C VAL A 65 -3.59 -11.78 -8.14
N ASP A 66 -2.55 -11.86 -7.32
CA ASP A 66 -2.22 -10.83 -6.30
C ASP A 66 -1.14 -9.85 -6.77
N GLN A 67 -0.94 -9.76 -8.07
CA GLN A 67 0.04 -8.87 -8.68
C GLN A 67 -0.61 -8.13 -9.84
N VAL A 68 -0.39 -6.81 -9.86
CA VAL A 68 -0.72 -5.95 -10.99
C VAL A 68 0.54 -5.61 -11.80
N PRO A 69 0.43 -5.47 -13.13
CA PRO A 69 -0.75 -5.76 -13.96
C PRO A 69 -1.05 -7.26 -14.05
N ILE A 70 -2.35 -7.62 -14.16
CA ILE A 70 -2.78 -9.01 -14.31
C ILE A 70 -2.57 -9.44 -15.77
N HIS A 71 -1.40 -10.02 -16.06
CA HIS A 71 -1.12 -10.51 -17.40
C HIS A 71 -1.81 -11.86 -17.69
N PRO A 72 -2.14 -12.16 -18.97
CA PRO A 72 -2.78 -13.43 -19.35
C PRO A 72 -2.03 -14.68 -18.87
N HIS A 73 -0.69 -14.64 -18.88
CA HIS A 73 0.13 -15.75 -18.43
C HIS A 73 0.11 -15.96 -16.91
N HIS A 74 -0.26 -14.95 -16.10
CA HIS A 74 -0.50 -15.11 -14.66
C HIS A 74 -1.77 -15.93 -14.43
N VAL A 75 -2.84 -15.59 -15.15
CA VAL A 75 -4.13 -16.29 -15.11
C VAL A 75 -3.96 -17.74 -15.57
N LEU A 76 -3.24 -17.96 -16.68
CA LEU A 76 -2.96 -19.30 -17.20
C LEU A 76 -2.22 -20.17 -16.17
N LYS A 77 -1.17 -19.63 -15.52
CA LYS A 77 -0.45 -20.36 -14.46
C LYS A 77 -1.34 -20.71 -13.27
N ALA A 78 -2.22 -19.80 -12.87
CA ALA A 78 -3.15 -20.05 -11.78
C ALA A 78 -4.19 -21.13 -12.14
N LEU A 79 -4.66 -21.16 -13.39
CA LEU A 79 -5.52 -22.21 -13.93
C LEU A 79 -4.81 -23.57 -13.98
N ASP A 80 -3.56 -23.62 -14.42
CA ASP A 80 -2.75 -24.84 -14.41
C ASP A 80 -2.53 -25.39 -13.00
N SER A 81 -2.29 -24.51 -12.02
CA SER A 81 -2.19 -24.89 -10.60
C SER A 81 -3.51 -25.48 -10.10
N LYS A 82 -4.63 -24.83 -10.42
CA LYS A 82 -5.98 -25.32 -10.09
C LYS A 82 -6.24 -26.71 -10.68
N ALA A 83 -5.90 -26.93 -11.95
CA ALA A 83 -6.06 -28.22 -12.62
C ALA A 83 -5.21 -29.34 -11.98
N LYS A 84 -4.06 -28.99 -11.37
CA LYS A 84 -3.17 -29.90 -10.65
C LYS A 84 -3.57 -30.10 -9.17
N GLY A 85 -4.71 -29.57 -8.74
CA GLY A 85 -5.17 -29.64 -7.34
C GLY A 85 -4.35 -28.80 -6.36
N LYS A 86 -3.55 -27.84 -6.86
CA LYS A 86 -2.82 -26.88 -6.04
C LYS A 86 -3.67 -25.63 -5.80
N GLU A 87 -3.17 -24.72 -4.97
CA GLU A 87 -3.80 -23.42 -4.75
C GLU A 87 -3.99 -22.68 -6.09
N ALA A 88 -5.23 -22.26 -6.37
CA ALA A 88 -5.63 -21.57 -7.59
C ALA A 88 -5.24 -20.08 -7.55
N ARG A 89 -3.97 -19.80 -7.26
CA ARG A 89 -3.47 -18.47 -6.95
C ARG A 89 -2.11 -18.21 -7.61
N PHE A 90 -1.90 -17.00 -8.09
CA PHE A 90 -0.62 -16.53 -8.62
C PHE A 90 -0.26 -15.18 -8.00
N GLY A 91 0.94 -15.08 -7.44
CA GLY A 91 1.39 -13.86 -6.79
C GLY A 91 2.69 -14.07 -6.01
N PRO A 92 3.17 -13.02 -5.33
CA PRO A 92 4.29 -13.16 -4.41
C PRO A 92 3.95 -14.18 -3.31
N THR A 93 4.87 -15.11 -3.07
CA THR A 93 4.72 -16.14 -2.02
C THR A 93 4.88 -15.58 -0.61
N SER A 94 5.51 -14.42 -0.49
CA SER A 94 5.71 -13.70 0.75
C SER A 94 5.68 -12.19 0.50
N PHE A 95 5.23 -11.45 1.50
CA PHE A 95 5.37 -10.00 1.55
C PHE A 95 6.57 -9.65 2.43
N PRO A 96 7.42 -8.67 2.06
CA PRO A 96 8.53 -8.27 2.92
C PRO A 96 8.01 -7.73 4.24
N GLU A 97 8.72 -7.98 5.33
CA GLU A 97 8.48 -7.23 6.57
C GLU A 97 8.85 -5.76 6.31
N VAL A 98 7.85 -4.89 6.37
CA VAL A 98 8.03 -3.44 6.24
C VAL A 98 8.09 -2.86 7.64
N ASP A 99 9.27 -2.39 8.03
CA ASP A 99 9.42 -1.55 9.21
C ASP A 99 8.90 -0.15 8.86
N PHE A 100 7.67 0.15 9.31
CA PHE A 100 7.06 1.48 9.14
C PHE A 100 7.69 2.54 10.05
N GLY A 101 8.64 2.15 10.91
CA GLY A 101 9.35 3.03 11.81
C GLY A 101 8.50 3.53 12.98
N PHE A 102 8.98 4.61 13.60
CA PHE A 102 8.30 5.24 14.72
C PHE A 102 7.07 6.02 14.23
N THR A 103 5.91 5.80 14.86
CA THR A 103 4.66 6.46 14.46
C THR A 103 4.66 7.90 14.96
N LEU A 104 4.40 8.86 14.06
CA LEU A 104 4.16 10.24 14.43
C LEU A 104 2.73 10.36 14.99
N GLU A 105 2.58 10.82 16.22
CA GLU A 105 1.28 11.00 16.88
C GLU A 105 0.85 12.46 16.76
N VAL A 106 -0.22 12.72 16.01
CA VAL A 106 -0.79 14.06 15.86
C VAL A 106 -2.16 14.07 16.52
N PRO A 107 -2.32 14.76 17.67
CA PRO A 107 -3.62 14.88 18.32
C PRO A 107 -4.60 15.59 17.40
N THR A 108 -5.83 15.13 17.39
CA THR A 108 -6.92 15.75 16.61
C THR A 108 -7.41 17.04 17.29
N PRO A 109 -8.13 17.94 16.57
CA PRO A 109 -8.61 19.19 17.16
C PRO A 109 -9.49 19.01 18.40
N TRP A 110 -10.27 17.93 18.48
CA TRP A 110 -11.10 17.62 19.66
C TRP A 110 -10.32 16.97 20.81
N GLU A 111 -9.11 16.49 20.56
CA GLU A 111 -8.12 16.10 21.57
C GLU A 111 -7.24 17.29 22.00
N GLY A 112 -7.51 18.50 21.49
CA GLY A 112 -6.73 19.70 21.78
C GLY A 112 -5.48 19.86 20.92
N GLY A 113 -5.39 19.12 19.81
CA GLY A 113 -4.28 19.20 18.87
C GLY A 113 -4.29 20.50 18.06
N ASP A 114 -3.09 21.03 17.84
CA ASP A 114 -2.81 22.22 17.04
C ASP A 114 -2.28 21.88 15.62
N GLY A 115 -2.36 20.61 15.25
CA GLY A 115 -1.81 20.08 14.00
C GLY A 115 -0.31 19.74 14.05
N GLN A 116 0.35 19.93 15.19
CA GLN A 116 1.71 19.43 15.43
C GLN A 116 1.68 18.05 16.10
N ALA A 117 2.75 17.29 15.89
CA ALA A 117 2.90 15.99 16.52
C ALA A 117 3.32 16.12 17.99
N SER A 118 2.64 15.38 18.88
CA SER A 118 2.96 15.32 20.31
C SER A 118 4.31 14.65 20.59
N ASN A 119 4.69 13.69 19.76
CA ASN A 119 5.92 12.91 19.89
C ASN A 119 6.99 13.28 18.86
N GLU A 120 6.94 14.49 18.29
CA GLU A 120 7.84 14.90 17.20
C GLU A 120 9.32 14.82 17.59
N ALA A 121 9.67 15.15 18.84
CA ALA A 121 11.04 15.05 19.33
C ALA A 121 11.53 13.59 19.36
N GLU A 122 10.69 12.66 19.80
CA GLU A 122 10.98 11.23 19.83
C GLU A 122 11.07 10.65 18.42
N PHE A 123 10.16 11.06 17.53
CA PHE A 123 10.21 10.72 16.11
C PHE A 123 11.51 11.21 15.46
N ARG A 124 11.93 12.46 15.70
CA ARG A 124 13.19 13.00 15.17
C ARG A 124 14.43 12.30 15.73
N LEU A 125 14.39 11.88 17.00
CA LEU A 125 15.46 11.09 17.63
C LEU A 125 15.51 9.66 17.03
N ALA A 126 14.37 9.01 16.85
CA ALA A 126 14.26 7.69 16.24
C ALA A 126 14.67 7.69 14.75
N MET A 127 14.28 8.75 14.02
CA MET A 127 14.69 9.01 12.63
C MET A 127 16.10 9.62 12.52
N GLY A 128 16.78 9.84 13.65
CA GLY A 128 18.09 10.49 13.81
C GLY A 128 19.28 9.72 13.25
N ARG A 129 19.15 9.10 12.06
CA ARG A 129 20.24 8.63 11.20
C ARG A 129 20.52 9.55 10.01
N ALA A 130 19.94 10.75 9.98
CA ALA A 130 20.32 11.81 9.05
C ALA A 130 20.72 13.10 9.82
N SER A 131 21.70 12.99 10.73
CA SER A 131 22.36 14.16 11.30
C SER A 131 23.35 14.74 10.29
N LYS A 132 23.21 16.05 10.00
CA LYS A 132 24.11 16.84 9.15
C LYS A 132 25.47 17.14 9.82
N ALA A 133 25.78 16.57 10.98
CA ALA A 133 26.91 16.99 11.82
C ALA A 133 27.52 15.88 12.71
N GLY A 134 27.51 14.61 12.29
CA GLY A 134 28.22 13.52 13.00
C GLY A 134 29.45 13.05 12.23
N THR A 135 30.59 12.93 12.89
CA THR A 135 31.82 12.39 12.25
C THR A 135 31.71 10.87 12.06
N MET A 136 32.42 10.32 11.07
CA MET A 136 32.34 8.89 10.69
C MET A 136 32.62 7.92 11.86
N GLN A 137 33.38 8.35 12.87
CA GLN A 137 33.74 7.55 14.04
C GLN A 137 32.57 7.39 15.02
N GLU A 138 31.72 8.42 15.18
CA GLU A 138 30.52 8.37 16.02
C GLU A 138 29.45 7.46 15.38
N ARG A 139 29.40 7.42 14.05
CA ARG A 139 28.55 6.52 13.27
C ARG A 139 28.97 5.05 13.44
N GLU A 140 30.27 4.76 13.44
CA GLU A 140 30.79 3.40 13.69
C GLU A 140 30.54 2.94 15.14
N ALA A 141 30.71 3.83 16.12
CA ALA A 141 30.45 3.51 17.53
C ALA A 141 28.96 3.19 17.79
N ALA A 142 28.04 3.96 17.19
CA ALA A 142 26.59 3.73 17.30
C ALA A 142 26.13 2.44 16.61
N LEU A 143 26.73 2.08 15.47
CA LEU A 143 26.50 0.79 14.81
C LEU A 143 27.04 -0.38 15.63
N LYS A 144 28.19 -0.20 16.31
CA LYS A 144 28.82 -1.21 17.16
C LYS A 144 28.07 -1.45 18.47
N ALA A 145 27.32 -0.46 18.96
CA ALA A 145 26.49 -0.55 20.15
C ALA A 145 25.24 -1.45 20.01
N LYS A 146 24.94 -1.98 18.81
CA LYS A 146 23.88 -2.98 18.55
C LYS A 146 22.56 -2.74 19.30
N GLY A 147 22.11 -1.49 19.38
CA GLY A 147 20.74 -1.18 19.76
C GLY A 147 19.77 -1.49 18.63
N VAL A 148 19.65 -2.77 18.25
CA VAL A 148 18.52 -3.24 17.44
C VAL A 148 17.40 -3.43 18.45
N GLY A 149 16.57 -2.40 18.62
CA GLY A 149 15.32 -2.54 19.34
C GLY A 149 14.44 -3.54 18.60
N SER A 150 14.53 -4.82 18.99
CA SER A 150 13.48 -5.77 18.67
C SER A 150 12.24 -5.36 19.46
N LEU A 151 11.31 -4.65 18.84
CA LEU A 151 9.97 -4.46 19.38
C LEU A 151 9.08 -5.59 18.88
N THR A 152 9.39 -6.82 19.30
CA THR A 152 8.33 -7.81 19.47
C THR A 152 7.54 -7.40 20.71
N THR A 153 6.23 -7.30 20.57
CA THR A 153 5.33 -7.21 21.72
C THR A 153 5.57 -8.45 22.60
N ARG A 154 6.17 -8.26 23.78
CA ARG A 154 5.94 -9.20 24.87
C ARG A 154 4.48 -9.07 25.27
N LEU A 155 3.66 -10.04 24.89
CA LEU A 155 2.43 -10.35 25.60
C LEU A 155 2.83 -11.01 26.93
N GLU A 156 3.28 -10.21 27.90
CA GLU A 156 3.28 -10.61 29.30
C GLU A 156 1.97 -10.08 29.91
N GLY A 157 1.00 -10.98 30.04
CA GLY A 157 -0.28 -10.61 30.66
C GLY A 157 -1.45 -11.55 30.44
N THR A 158 -1.25 -12.87 30.23
CA THR A 158 -2.31 -13.87 30.50
C THR A 158 -1.69 -15.23 30.86
N LYS A 159 -1.51 -15.49 32.17
CA LYS A 159 -1.81 -16.77 32.83
C LYS A 159 -1.51 -16.74 34.34
N GLY A 160 -2.55 -17.00 35.14
CA GLY A 160 -2.51 -17.66 36.46
C GLY A 160 -2.09 -16.79 37.64
N ASP A 161 -3.05 -16.32 38.44
CA ASP A 161 -3.69 -17.04 39.55
C ASP A 161 -5.18 -16.66 39.61
#